data_AF-A0A0C3GUP1-F1
#
_entry.id   AF-A0A0C3GUP1-F1
#
_cell.length_a   1.000
_cell.length_b   1.000
_cell.length_c   1.000
_cell.angle_alpha   90.00
_cell.angle_beta   90.00
_cell.angle_gamma   90.00
#
_symmetry.space_group_name_H-M   'P 1'
#
loop_
_entity.id
_entity.type
_entity.pdbx_description
1 polymer ?
#
loop_
_entity_poly.entity_id
_entity_poly.type
_entity_poly.pdbx_seq_one_letter_code
_entity_poly.pdbx_strand_id
1 'polypeptide(L)'
;KGGSGFGAPISRSEIVARGLNWIDKHVPYSQDATYPDPEGTEYRTDCSGFVSMCIHISPPGLSTVYLPEVAVKISWDDLQPGDFVGTLGPGTGGDDGHVTLFHSWVDSTKTRYNSLECRGKAYGCIPYQRPIAWVDGSFTAEPYRYTNVE
;
A
#
# COMPACT_ATOMS: atom_id res chain seq x y z
N LYS A 1 1.95 19.13 16.41
CA LYS A 1 1.93 18.07 15.38
C LYS A 1 0.68 17.26 15.61
N GLY A 2 -0.36 17.47 14.82
CA GLY A 2 -1.57 16.65 14.86
C GLY A 2 -1.51 15.72 13.66
N GLY A 3 -1.08 14.48 13.86
CA GLY A 3 -1.36 13.44 12.88
C GLY A 3 -2.86 13.18 12.88
N SER A 4 -3.44 12.90 11.73
CA SER A 4 -4.81 12.39 11.62
C SER A 4 -4.96 11.20 12.57
N GLY A 5 -6.08 11.10 13.31
CA GLY A 5 -6.36 9.88 14.07
C GLY A 5 -6.51 8.67 13.16
N PHE A 6 -6.49 7.46 13.70
CA PHE A 6 -6.64 6.26 12.87
C PHE A 6 -7.92 6.31 12.03
N GLY A 7 -7.77 6.14 10.73
CA GLY A 7 -8.88 6.18 9.78
C GLY A 7 -9.55 7.56 9.62
N ALA A 8 -8.96 8.63 10.17
CA ALA A 8 -9.39 9.99 9.91
C ALA A 8 -8.93 10.46 8.51
N PRO A 9 -9.45 11.59 7.99
CA PRO A 9 -8.97 12.16 6.75
C PRO A 9 -7.45 12.36 6.76
N ILE A 10 -6.80 11.99 5.65
CA ILE A 10 -5.35 12.04 5.49
C ILE A 10 -5.00 12.51 4.08
N SER A 11 -4.00 13.39 3.97
CA SER A 11 -3.57 13.94 2.68
C SER A 11 -2.73 12.94 1.89
N ARG A 12 -2.78 13.04 0.55
CA ARG A 12 -1.93 12.23 -0.34
C ARG A 12 -0.43 12.36 -0.04
N SER A 13 0.03 13.57 0.26
CA SER A 13 1.44 13.83 0.57
C SER A 13 1.86 13.16 1.87
N GLU A 14 0.99 13.12 2.88
CA GLU A 14 1.23 12.38 4.11
C GLU A 14 1.30 10.88 3.86
N ILE A 15 0.35 10.31 3.10
CA ILE A 15 0.36 8.87 2.74
C ILE A 15 1.69 8.48 2.08
N VAL A 16 2.13 9.26 1.10
CA VAL A 16 3.40 9.01 0.41
C VAL A 16 4.60 9.20 1.33
N ALA A 17 4.61 10.22 2.19
CA ALA A 17 5.70 10.45 3.14
C ALA A 17 5.85 9.31 4.16
N ARG A 18 4.72 8.77 4.64
CA ARG A 18 4.68 7.59 5.52
C ARG A 18 5.25 6.37 4.82
N GLY A 19 4.88 6.14 3.56
CA GLY A 19 5.46 5.08 2.73
C GLY A 19 6.97 5.22 2.56
N LEU A 20 7.43 6.40 2.13
CA LEU A 20 8.86 6.69 1.95
C LEU A 20 9.68 6.46 3.22
N ASN A 21 9.11 6.73 4.41
CA ASN A 21 9.80 6.47 5.66
C ASN A 21 10.23 5.01 5.83
N TRP A 22 9.35 4.06 5.52
CA TRP A 22 9.67 2.63 5.58
C TRP A 22 10.59 2.19 4.43
N ILE A 23 10.47 2.80 3.26
CA ILE A 23 11.38 2.57 2.13
C ILE A 23 12.80 2.98 2.49
N ASP A 24 12.99 4.19 3.03
CA ASP A 24 14.31 4.73 3.40
C ASP A 24 14.98 3.91 4.51
N LYS A 25 14.16 3.30 5.39
CA LYS A 25 14.61 2.41 6.46
C LYS A 25 14.82 0.97 6.01
N HIS A 26 14.42 0.63 4.78
CA HIS A 26 14.50 -0.72 4.25
C HIS A 26 13.88 -1.77 5.18
N VAL A 27 12.68 -1.47 5.71
CA VAL A 27 12.04 -2.30 6.75
C VAL A 27 11.93 -3.76 6.25
N PRO A 28 12.39 -4.76 7.02
CA PRO A 28 12.30 -6.16 6.61
C PRO A 28 10.86 -6.62 6.47
N TYR A 29 10.59 -7.45 5.46
CA TYR A 29 9.25 -8.01 5.26
C TYR A 29 8.98 -9.15 6.22
N SER A 30 7.83 -9.12 6.90
CA SER A 30 7.32 -10.23 7.69
C SER A 30 5.79 -10.17 7.85
N GLN A 31 5.12 -11.29 7.64
CA GLN A 31 3.69 -11.46 7.96
C GLN A 31 3.43 -11.57 9.48
N ASP A 32 4.47 -11.89 10.26
CA ASP A 32 4.36 -12.14 11.71
C ASP A 32 4.93 -11.02 12.59
N ALA A 33 5.66 -10.06 12.01
CA ALA A 33 6.35 -9.01 12.75
C ALA A 33 5.78 -7.63 12.47
N THR A 34 5.90 -6.74 13.45
CA THR A 34 5.53 -5.33 13.34
C THR A 34 6.75 -4.41 13.32
N TYR A 35 6.56 -3.20 12.81
CA TYR A 35 7.53 -2.12 12.86
C TYR A 35 6.78 -0.78 13.09
N PRO A 36 7.40 0.19 13.78
CA PRO A 36 6.75 1.47 14.05
C PRO A 36 6.68 2.37 12.80
N ASP A 37 5.59 3.11 12.68
CA ASP A 37 5.48 4.28 11.81
C ASP A 37 6.25 5.49 12.40
N PRO A 38 6.30 6.66 11.72
CA PRO A 38 6.97 7.85 12.24
C PRO A 38 6.44 8.36 13.59
N GLU A 39 5.22 7.99 13.97
CA GLU A 39 4.54 8.36 15.21
C GLU A 39 4.69 7.30 16.32
N GLY A 40 5.32 6.15 16.02
CA GLY A 40 5.53 5.05 16.96
C GLY A 40 4.39 4.02 17.03
N THR A 41 3.44 4.08 16.09
CA THR A 41 2.38 3.07 15.96
C THR A 41 2.90 1.83 15.24
N GLU A 42 2.70 0.66 15.82
CA GLU A 42 3.16 -0.62 15.28
C GLU A 42 2.21 -1.19 14.21
N TYR A 43 2.74 -1.46 13.01
CA TYR A 43 2.01 -2.09 11.90
C TYR A 43 2.70 -3.36 11.43
N ARG A 44 1.95 -4.33 10.87
CA ARG A 44 2.57 -5.50 10.21
C ARG A 44 3.49 -5.06 9.08
N THR A 45 4.59 -5.79 8.91
CA THR A 45 5.61 -5.51 7.90
C THR A 45 5.43 -6.29 6.59
N ASP A 46 4.21 -6.77 6.34
CA ASP A 46 3.79 -7.37 5.08
C ASP A 46 3.28 -6.29 4.09
N CYS A 47 2.90 -6.70 2.88
CA CYS A 47 2.45 -5.78 1.84
C CYS A 47 1.19 -5.00 2.27
N SER A 48 0.24 -5.70 2.87
CA SER A 48 -1.03 -5.13 3.34
C SER A 48 -0.87 -4.24 4.58
N GLY A 49 0.02 -4.61 5.50
CA GLY A 49 0.39 -3.81 6.67
C GLY A 49 1.13 -2.54 6.28
N PHE A 50 2.02 -2.60 5.28
CA PHE A 50 2.65 -1.40 4.71
C PHE A 50 1.63 -0.42 4.15
N VAL A 51 0.70 -0.87 3.31
CA VAL A 51 -0.33 0.03 2.77
C VAL A 51 -1.23 0.56 3.89
N SER A 52 -1.63 -0.28 4.84
CA SER A 52 -2.40 0.13 6.03
C SER A 52 -1.69 1.20 6.85
N MET A 53 -0.38 1.09 7.00
CA MET A 53 0.47 2.09 7.65
C MET A 53 0.50 3.39 6.87
N CYS A 54 0.65 3.32 5.54
CA CYS A 54 0.67 4.51 4.67
C CYS A 54 -0.63 5.32 4.80
N ILE A 55 -1.79 4.65 4.79
CA ILE A 55 -3.11 5.30 4.91
C ILE A 55 -3.56 5.52 6.36
N HIS A 56 -2.70 5.22 7.34
CA HIS A 56 -2.91 5.43 8.78
C HIS A 56 -4.26 4.89 9.31
N ILE A 57 -4.63 3.67 8.92
CA ILE A 57 -5.78 2.97 9.52
C ILE A 57 -5.37 2.27 10.83
N SER A 58 -6.34 1.73 11.56
CA SER A 58 -6.09 1.08 12.85
C SER A 58 -5.06 -0.05 12.75
N PRO A 59 -4.07 -0.11 13.66
CA PRO A 59 -3.09 -1.19 13.71
C PRO A 59 -3.74 -2.52 14.12
N PRO A 60 -3.15 -3.67 13.75
CA PRO A 60 -1.89 -3.80 13.03
C PRO A 60 -2.06 -3.70 11.49
N GLY A 61 -3.21 -3.20 11.02
CA GLY A 61 -3.57 -3.06 9.61
C GLY A 61 -4.49 -4.16 9.10
N LEU A 62 -5.15 -3.91 7.96
CA LEU A 62 -6.01 -4.88 7.28
C LEU A 62 -5.18 -5.81 6.39
N SER A 63 -5.72 -6.98 6.06
CA SER A 63 -5.15 -7.84 5.02
C SER A 63 -5.65 -7.42 3.63
N THR A 64 -5.05 -7.95 2.58
CA THR A 64 -5.50 -7.84 1.18
C THR A 64 -6.97 -8.24 0.99
N VAL A 65 -7.49 -9.13 1.83
CA VAL A 65 -8.91 -9.54 1.82
C VAL A 65 -9.84 -8.39 2.19
N TYR A 66 -9.45 -7.57 3.17
CA TYR A 66 -10.31 -6.56 3.81
C TYR A 66 -9.97 -5.11 3.44
N LEU A 67 -8.83 -4.85 2.80
CA LEU A 67 -8.50 -3.51 2.27
C LEU A 67 -9.61 -2.91 1.38
N PRO A 68 -10.37 -3.68 0.57
CA PRO A 68 -11.51 -3.14 -0.16
C PRO A 68 -12.64 -2.56 0.71
N GLU A 69 -12.69 -2.84 2.02
CA GLU A 69 -13.73 -2.29 2.91
C GLU A 69 -13.49 -0.81 3.25
N VAL A 70 -12.24 -0.34 3.14
CA VAL A 70 -11.85 1.03 3.47
C VAL A 70 -11.48 1.86 2.24
N ALA A 71 -11.72 1.33 1.05
CA ALA A 71 -11.35 1.95 -0.21
C ALA A 71 -12.36 1.68 -1.31
N VAL A 72 -12.32 2.52 -2.34
CA VAL A 72 -13.13 2.38 -3.54
C VAL A 72 -12.24 1.98 -4.72
N LYS A 73 -12.70 1.04 -5.54
CA LYS A 73 -12.03 0.74 -6.82
C LYS A 73 -12.18 1.97 -7.74
N ILE A 74 -11.09 2.35 -8.40
CA ILE A 74 -11.05 3.47 -9.34
C ILE A 74 -10.64 2.98 -10.74
N SER A 75 -10.64 3.89 -11.73
CA SER A 75 -10.04 3.59 -13.03
C SER A 75 -8.51 3.79 -12.99
N TRP A 76 -7.78 3.16 -13.93
CA TRP A 76 -6.35 3.43 -14.10
C TRP A 76 -6.06 4.90 -14.46
N ASP A 77 -6.97 5.56 -15.16
CA ASP A 77 -6.80 6.96 -15.55
C ASP A 77 -6.93 7.93 -14.39
N ASP A 78 -7.70 7.56 -13.36
CA ASP A 78 -7.90 8.36 -12.15
C ASP A 78 -6.77 8.21 -11.13
N LEU A 79 -5.85 7.26 -11.33
CA LEU A 79 -4.82 6.89 -10.37
C LEU A 79 -3.89 8.07 -10.05
N GLN A 80 -3.72 8.36 -8.76
CA GLN A 80 -2.95 9.47 -8.23
C GLN A 80 -2.00 9.00 -7.12
N PRO A 81 -0.88 9.71 -6.86
CA PRO A 81 0.02 9.39 -5.76
C PRO A 81 -0.73 9.23 -4.43
N GLY A 82 -0.44 8.16 -3.69
CA GLY A 82 -1.12 7.81 -2.45
C GLY A 82 -2.34 6.87 -2.62
N ASP A 83 -2.82 6.65 -3.84
CA ASP A 83 -3.70 5.52 -4.14
C ASP A 83 -2.88 4.21 -4.10
N PHE A 84 -3.54 3.05 -4.09
CA PHE A 84 -2.88 1.75 -4.06
C PHE A 84 -3.38 0.80 -5.14
N VAL A 85 -2.52 -0.12 -5.55
CA VAL A 85 -2.78 -1.10 -6.61
C VAL A 85 -2.48 -2.48 -6.07
N GLY A 86 -3.43 -3.41 -6.18
CA GLY A 86 -3.25 -4.76 -5.65
C GLY A 86 -4.26 -5.78 -6.13
N THR A 87 -3.95 -7.04 -5.88
CA THR A 87 -4.85 -8.19 -5.99
C THR A 87 -5.58 -8.34 -4.65
N LEU A 88 -6.78 -7.75 -4.55
CA LEU A 88 -7.52 -7.62 -3.29
C LEU A 88 -8.86 -8.37 -3.30
N GLY A 89 -9.35 -8.69 -2.10
CA GLY A 89 -10.66 -9.30 -1.88
C GLY A 89 -10.61 -10.77 -1.48
N PRO A 90 -11.75 -11.48 -1.50
CA PRO A 90 -11.82 -12.87 -1.02
C PRO A 90 -10.81 -13.79 -1.73
N GLY A 91 -10.05 -14.55 -0.95
CA GLY A 91 -9.05 -15.50 -1.45
C GLY A 91 -7.66 -14.92 -1.72
N THR A 92 -7.41 -13.64 -1.39
CA THR A 92 -6.11 -12.98 -1.63
C THR A 92 -5.23 -12.89 -0.38
N GLY A 93 -5.57 -13.60 0.69
CA GLY A 93 -4.88 -13.50 1.98
C GLY A 93 -3.50 -14.16 1.99
N GLY A 94 -2.61 -13.67 2.84
CA GLY A 94 -1.27 -14.25 2.99
C GLY A 94 -0.45 -14.10 1.72
N ASP A 95 -0.04 -15.23 1.15
CA ASP A 95 0.79 -15.31 -0.05
C ASP A 95 -0.03 -15.33 -1.37
N ASP A 96 -1.37 -15.36 -1.28
CA ASP A 96 -2.27 -15.42 -2.43
C ASP A 96 -2.66 -14.04 -3.00
N GLY A 97 -2.07 -12.97 -2.46
CA GLY A 97 -2.32 -11.62 -2.92
C GLY A 97 -1.24 -10.64 -2.53
N HIS A 98 -1.27 -9.48 -3.19
CA HIS A 98 -0.25 -8.47 -3.02
C HIS A 98 -0.83 -7.08 -3.23
N VAL A 99 -0.24 -6.07 -2.60
CA VAL A 99 -0.67 -4.68 -2.71
C VAL A 99 0.51 -3.72 -2.62
N THR A 100 0.41 -2.62 -3.35
CA THR A 100 1.47 -1.62 -3.49
C THR A 100 0.91 -0.21 -3.41
N LEU A 101 1.70 0.74 -2.92
CA LEU A 101 1.34 2.14 -2.97
C LEU A 101 1.79 2.74 -4.31
N PHE A 102 0.89 3.40 -5.03
CA PHE A 102 1.23 4.11 -6.26
C PHE A 102 1.94 5.42 -5.91
N HIS A 103 3.14 5.60 -6.45
CA HIS A 103 3.93 6.82 -6.26
C HIS A 103 3.86 7.74 -7.48
N SER A 104 4.05 7.20 -8.68
CA SER A 104 3.99 7.96 -9.93
C SER A 104 3.95 7.04 -11.15
N TRP A 105 3.49 7.56 -12.29
CA TRP A 105 3.70 6.91 -13.58
C TRP A 105 5.18 6.99 -13.97
N VAL A 106 5.70 5.93 -14.61
CA VAL A 106 7.09 5.93 -15.11
C VAL A 106 7.26 6.95 -16.25
N ASP A 107 6.25 7.04 -17.12
CA ASP A 107 6.19 7.96 -18.24
C ASP A 107 4.73 8.22 -18.66
N SER A 108 4.53 9.01 -19.71
CA SER A 108 3.20 9.38 -20.21
C SER A 108 2.41 8.24 -20.86
N THR A 109 3.01 7.07 -21.11
CA THR A 109 2.28 5.92 -21.68
C THR A 109 1.36 5.25 -20.67
N LYS A 110 1.57 5.49 -19.36
CA LYS A 110 0.81 4.91 -18.25
C LYS A 110 0.73 3.37 -18.29
N THR A 111 1.76 2.71 -18.82
CA THR A 111 1.83 1.24 -18.86
C THR A 111 2.62 0.65 -17.68
N ARG A 112 3.40 1.48 -17.00
CA ARG A 112 4.18 1.12 -15.80
C ARG A 112 4.17 2.25 -14.78
N TYR A 113 4.22 1.90 -13.51
CA TYR A 113 4.26 2.86 -12.41
C TYR A 113 5.41 2.55 -11.43
N ASN A 114 5.92 3.61 -10.79
CA ASN A 114 6.77 3.52 -9.63
C ASN A 114 5.89 3.24 -8.41
N SER A 115 6.17 2.16 -7.72
CA SER A 115 5.51 1.75 -6.48
C SER A 115 6.45 1.90 -5.29
N LEU A 116 5.87 2.17 -4.12
CA LEU A 116 6.48 1.89 -2.83
C LEU A 116 5.81 0.61 -2.29
N GLU A 117 6.59 -0.38 -1.90
CA GLU A 117 6.03 -1.67 -1.46
C GLU A 117 6.97 -2.47 -0.57
N CYS A 118 6.39 -3.29 0.32
CA CYS A 118 7.10 -4.35 1.02
C CYS A 118 6.82 -5.69 0.33
N ARG A 119 7.87 -6.34 -0.19
CA ARG A 119 7.73 -7.52 -1.05
C ARG A 119 8.64 -8.68 -0.68
N GLY A 120 8.16 -9.56 0.19
CA GLY A 120 8.84 -10.82 0.53
C GLY A 120 10.14 -10.63 1.31
N LYS A 121 10.54 -11.68 2.02
CA LYS A 121 11.67 -11.65 2.99
C LYS A 121 13.01 -11.27 2.38
N ALA A 122 13.22 -11.57 1.09
CA ALA A 122 14.48 -11.29 0.40
C ALA A 122 14.73 -9.81 0.11
N TYR A 123 13.67 -8.99 0.08
CA TYR A 123 13.76 -7.59 -0.35
C TYR A 123 13.35 -6.61 0.75
N GLY A 124 12.31 -6.91 1.53
CA GLY A 124 11.75 -5.91 2.45
C GLY A 124 10.99 -4.81 1.72
N CYS A 125 10.98 -3.62 2.31
CA CYS A 125 10.31 -2.43 1.80
C CYS A 125 11.22 -1.63 0.86
N ILE A 126 10.87 -1.59 -0.43
CA ILE A 126 11.69 -0.98 -1.50
C ILE A 126 10.84 -0.17 -2.48
N PRO A 127 11.44 0.77 -3.23
CA PRO A 127 10.82 1.28 -4.44
C PRO A 127 10.94 0.23 -5.54
N TYR A 128 9.91 0.09 -6.38
CA TYR A 128 9.93 -0.87 -7.49
C TYR A 128 9.09 -0.38 -8.67
N GLN A 129 9.34 -0.88 -9.87
CA GLN A 129 8.55 -0.53 -11.07
C GLN A 129 7.66 -1.69 -11.48
N ARG A 130 6.34 -1.48 -11.46
CA ARG A 130 5.35 -2.49 -11.84
C ARG A 130 4.69 -2.15 -13.17
N PRO A 131 4.38 -3.14 -14.03
CA PRO A 131 3.44 -2.92 -15.13
C PRO A 131 2.04 -2.65 -14.55
N ILE A 132 1.11 -2.12 -15.33
CA ILE A 132 -0.31 -2.14 -14.94
C ILE A 132 -0.88 -3.56 -15.05
N ALA A 133 -1.98 -3.83 -14.34
CA ALA A 133 -2.72 -5.10 -14.41
C ALA A 133 -1.84 -6.36 -14.30
N TRP A 134 -0.83 -6.32 -13.42
CA TRP A 134 -0.03 -7.52 -13.12
C TRP A 134 -0.90 -8.58 -12.44
N VAL A 135 -0.47 -9.83 -12.58
CA VAL A 135 -1.20 -11.00 -12.07
C VAL A 135 -0.45 -11.59 -10.89
N ASP A 136 -1.21 -12.00 -9.87
CA ASP A 136 -0.73 -12.78 -8.74
C ASP A 136 -1.68 -13.96 -8.52
N GLY A 137 -1.19 -15.17 -8.74
CA GLY A 137 -2.03 -16.37 -8.86
C GLY A 137 -3.10 -16.21 -9.95
N SER A 138 -4.37 -16.29 -9.56
CA SER A 138 -5.53 -16.11 -10.44
C SER A 138 -6.12 -14.70 -10.44
N PHE A 139 -5.54 -13.78 -9.67
CA PHE A 139 -6.05 -12.42 -9.49
C PHE A 139 -5.26 -11.42 -10.33
N THR A 140 -5.97 -10.45 -10.90
CA THR A 140 -5.37 -9.31 -11.61
C THR A 140 -5.41 -8.09 -10.71
N ALA A 141 -4.29 -7.38 -10.63
CA ALA A 141 -4.18 -6.18 -9.80
C ALA A 141 -5.02 -5.03 -10.36
N GLU A 142 -5.69 -4.34 -9.46
CA GLU A 142 -6.63 -3.26 -9.75
C GLU A 142 -6.31 -2.03 -8.90
N PRO A 143 -6.64 -0.81 -9.35
CA PRO A 143 -6.38 0.41 -8.60
C PRO A 143 -7.53 0.74 -7.62
N TYR A 144 -7.14 1.20 -6.44
CA TYR A 144 -8.03 1.54 -5.33
C TYR A 144 -7.62 2.86 -4.68
N ARG A 145 -8.62 3.60 -4.22
CA ARG A 145 -8.47 4.86 -3.50
C ARG A 145 -9.01 4.72 -2.09
N TYR A 146 -8.20 5.08 -1.10
CA TYR A 146 -8.65 5.14 0.28
C TYR A 146 -9.83 6.11 0.44
N THR A 147 -10.88 5.72 1.16
CA THR A 147 -12.13 6.48 1.22
C THR A 147 -11.98 7.83 1.93
N ASN A 148 -11.03 7.95 2.88
CA ASN A 148 -10.79 9.18 3.64
C ASN A 148 -9.53 9.92 3.17
N VAL A 149 -9.16 9.81 1.88
CA VAL A 149 -8.08 10.64 1.33
C VAL A 149 -8.58 12.05 1.00
N GLU A 150 -7.77 13.07 1.32
CA GLU A 150 -7.99 14.48 0.94
C GLU A 150 -6.90 15.04 -0.01
#